data_AF-A0A0V1Q386-F1
#
_entry.id   AF-A0A0V1Q386-F1
#
_cell.length_a   1.000
_cell.length_b   1.000
_cell.length_c   1.000
_cell.angle_alpha   90.00
_cell.angle_beta   90.00
_cell.angle_gamma   90.00
#
_symmetry.space_group_name_H-M   'P 1'
#
loop_
_entity.id
_entity.type
_entity.pdbx_description
1 polymer ?
#
loop_
_entity_poly.entity_id
_entity_poly.type
_entity_poly.pdbx_seq_one_letter_code
_entity_poly.pdbx_strand_id
1 'polypeptide(L)'
;MNNFLEALSNIPNHCHIHVQEYLEKLSEDGAKDSLKHNILLQLLLSNNNTEHSKIYQFIVENLHHKLNIHLLEIFIFNLVQEENISAATTLLHILLDKVPDFKLSNELWSYYLSKTCELGHYLGSCLVYHEIIDNHQVRSEEFSGINFQNSHIPFLVANSFLETLGLIYLNNRDPERIKGLLNYLKRFYSYSGHADTYKSLKCSLVEAYSNDGNLGEALKHFRSLAFIFKGHKNHSKNDNISTPKMSAFNHFRWRRDNIKNNNYDAVSRIPDEIKTPLDIQEEASSKEMNMKLFRPDEERNVYTYPGHSYTPVVEGSLRICDLPYFRSLIKSNINHLMKNSGPERLDSLMDYITGCHFMLHTFINSCLCELGYINEAYLLLVKLPKTYHKVYANVLIREEDFIYLFKACTHRLKNLAIDNDYMQANEAERTYQLIHEIKLFQDNVNKKANLNIYSMKLHEVFITALLSYRGITLEKLLVYLDDLLRLSTPNNPITIFLDETEFNKLKILCSAANESKYSQLVRMRD
;
A
#
# COMPACT_ATOMS: atom_id res chain seq x y z
N MET A 1 -40.87 11.11 27.39
CA MET A 1 -40.92 11.28 25.92
C MET A 1 -40.64 9.95 25.21
N ASN A 2 -39.59 9.21 25.59
CA ASN A 2 -39.32 7.85 25.06
C ASN A 2 -40.49 6.87 25.22
N ASN A 3 -41.16 6.83 26.38
CA ASN A 3 -42.31 5.95 26.60
C ASN A 3 -43.56 6.27 25.73
N PHE A 4 -43.65 7.49 25.17
CA PHE A 4 -44.78 7.88 24.30
C PHE A 4 -44.50 7.51 22.84
N LEU A 5 -43.23 7.59 22.42
CA LEU A 5 -42.80 7.17 21.08
C LEU A 5 -42.78 5.64 20.94
N GLU A 6 -42.42 4.90 22.01
CA GLU A 6 -42.58 3.42 22.07
C GLU A 6 -44.05 2.97 21.99
N ALA A 7 -44.98 3.77 22.50
CA ALA A 7 -46.40 3.45 22.42
C ALA A 7 -46.96 3.61 21.00
N LEU A 8 -46.39 4.51 20.19
CA LEU A 8 -46.80 4.75 18.79
C LEU A 8 -46.31 3.65 17.84
N SER A 9 -45.16 3.00 18.09
CA SER A 9 -44.65 1.87 17.28
C SER A 9 -45.49 0.59 17.40
N ASN A 10 -46.38 0.50 18.37
CA ASN A 10 -47.31 -0.61 18.56
C ASN A 10 -48.70 -0.35 17.94
N ILE A 11 -48.88 0.77 17.23
CA ILE A 11 -50.15 1.12 16.60
C ILE A 11 -50.27 0.34 15.29
N PRO A 12 -51.38 -0.41 15.07
CA PRO A 12 -51.62 -1.08 13.80
C PRO A 12 -51.67 -0.10 12.62
N ASN A 13 -51.14 -0.50 11.45
CA ASN A 13 -51.06 0.35 10.24
C ASN A 13 -52.37 1.04 9.84
N HIS A 14 -53.54 0.46 10.15
CA HIS A 14 -54.85 1.06 9.84
C HIS A 14 -55.19 2.29 10.71
N CYS A 15 -54.55 2.43 11.88
CA CYS A 15 -54.74 3.57 12.78
C CYS A 15 -53.80 4.74 12.46
N HIS A 16 -52.78 4.54 11.61
CA HIS A 16 -51.84 5.59 11.21
C HIS A 16 -52.52 6.75 10.46
N ILE A 17 -53.54 6.44 9.64
CA ILE A 17 -54.32 7.44 8.90
C ILE A 17 -55.07 8.38 9.86
N HIS A 18 -55.68 7.85 10.91
CA HIS A 18 -56.41 8.64 11.90
C HIS A 18 -55.52 9.50 12.78
N VAL A 19 -54.30 9.03 13.09
CA VAL A 19 -53.30 9.83 13.81
C VAL A 19 -52.81 10.97 12.92
N GLN A 20 -52.59 10.72 11.63
CA GLN A 20 -52.19 11.73 10.65
C GLN A 20 -53.25 12.84 10.48
N GLU A 21 -54.53 12.46 10.36
CA GLU A 21 -55.67 13.41 10.29
C GLU A 21 -55.84 14.24 11.58
N TYR A 22 -55.50 13.69 12.75
CA TYR A 22 -55.56 14.40 14.02
C TYR A 22 -54.40 15.39 14.18
N LEU A 23 -53.21 15.03 13.70
CA LEU A 23 -52.03 15.89 13.71
C LEU A 23 -52.14 17.08 12.76
N GLU A 24 -52.82 16.92 11.62
CA GLU A 24 -53.13 18.02 10.70
C GLU A 24 -54.02 19.10 11.35
N LYS A 25 -54.82 18.73 12.37
CA LYS A 25 -55.76 19.63 13.06
C LYS A 25 -55.19 20.36 14.28
N LEU A 26 -53.94 20.09 14.68
CA LEU A 26 -53.29 20.75 15.83
C LEU A 26 -52.63 22.07 15.41
N SER A 27 -52.96 23.16 16.12
CA SER A 27 -52.50 24.53 15.87
C SER A 27 -51.03 24.78 16.24
N GLU A 28 -50.40 25.70 15.51
CA GLU A 28 -48.98 26.09 15.56
C GLU A 28 -48.58 26.73 16.90
N ASP A 29 -47.82 25.96 17.68
CA ASP A 29 -47.03 26.42 18.81
C ASP A 29 -45.68 25.71 18.66
N GLY A 30 -44.54 26.41 18.69
CA GLY A 30 -43.26 25.90 18.16
C GLY A 30 -42.79 24.55 18.75
N ALA A 31 -43.17 24.25 19.99
CA ALA A 31 -42.91 22.95 20.63
C ALA A 31 -43.87 21.83 20.17
N LYS A 32 -45.14 22.16 19.84
CA LYS A 32 -46.12 21.22 19.28
C LYS A 32 -45.79 20.87 17.83
N ASP A 33 -45.17 21.80 17.12
CA ASP A 33 -44.80 21.64 15.72
C ASP A 33 -43.65 20.63 15.52
N SER A 34 -42.61 20.70 16.36
CA SER A 34 -41.54 19.68 16.34
C SER A 34 -42.05 18.28 16.74
N LEU A 35 -43.00 18.19 17.68
CA LEU A 35 -43.61 16.91 18.05
C LEU A 35 -44.42 16.31 16.89
N LYS A 36 -45.20 17.14 16.19
CA LYS A 36 -45.98 16.74 15.01
C LYS A 36 -45.11 16.13 13.93
N HIS A 37 -44.04 16.81 13.54
CA HIS A 37 -43.11 16.33 12.50
C HIS A 37 -42.40 15.03 12.88
N ASN A 38 -42.08 14.84 14.17
CA ASN A 38 -41.49 13.60 14.65
C ASN A 38 -42.47 12.42 14.61
N ILE A 39 -43.74 12.64 14.95
CA ILE A 39 -44.76 11.59 14.83
C ILE A 39 -44.99 11.25 13.36
N LEU A 40 -45.06 12.25 12.47
CA LEU A 40 -45.17 12.01 11.03
C LEU A 40 -43.99 11.20 10.47
N LEU A 41 -42.76 11.54 10.86
CA LEU A 41 -41.57 10.76 10.48
C LEU A 41 -41.66 9.31 10.98
N GLN A 42 -42.07 9.10 12.24
CA GLN A 42 -42.24 7.77 12.80
C GLN A 42 -43.30 6.95 12.04
N LEU A 43 -44.41 7.56 11.64
CA LEU A 43 -45.45 6.91 10.84
C LEU A 43 -44.95 6.54 9.43
N LEU A 44 -44.17 7.43 8.80
CA LEU A 44 -43.55 7.15 7.50
C LEU A 44 -42.59 5.96 7.58
N LEU A 45 -41.76 5.91 8.64
CA LEU A 45 -40.80 4.82 8.88
C LEU A 45 -41.46 3.49 9.23
N SER A 46 -42.61 3.53 9.92
CA SER A 46 -43.34 2.32 10.34
C SER A 46 -44.15 1.70 9.21
N ASN A 47 -44.41 2.44 8.12
CA ASN A 47 -45.19 1.97 7.00
C ASN A 47 -44.31 1.32 5.93
N ASN A 48 -44.35 -0.01 5.86
CA ASN A 48 -43.58 -0.84 4.91
C ASN A 48 -43.82 -0.51 3.42
N ASN A 49 -44.89 0.21 3.09
CA ASN A 49 -45.20 0.60 1.70
C ASN A 49 -44.67 2.00 1.33
N THR A 50 -44.02 2.71 2.24
CA THR A 50 -43.48 4.04 1.97
C THR A 50 -42.16 3.94 1.22
N GLU A 51 -42.07 4.56 0.05
CA GLU A 51 -40.81 4.65 -0.70
C GLU A 51 -39.77 5.47 0.06
N HIS A 52 -38.51 5.01 0.07
CA HIS A 52 -37.39 5.72 0.68
C HIS A 52 -37.20 7.16 0.16
N SER A 53 -37.54 7.42 -1.10
CA SER A 53 -37.55 8.76 -1.70
C SER A 53 -38.43 9.75 -0.93
N LYS A 54 -39.63 9.31 -0.52
CA LYS A 54 -40.61 10.14 0.21
C LYS A 54 -40.14 10.45 1.63
N ILE A 55 -39.55 9.46 2.31
CA ILE A 55 -39.00 9.65 3.66
C ILE A 55 -37.80 10.60 3.60
N TYR A 56 -36.91 10.40 2.62
CA TYR A 56 -35.76 11.27 2.40
C TYR A 56 -36.19 12.72 2.14
N GLN A 57 -37.13 12.92 1.22
CA GLN A 57 -37.67 14.24 0.89
C GLN A 57 -38.28 14.91 2.13
N PHE A 58 -39.09 14.16 2.90
CA PHE A 58 -39.67 14.66 4.13
C PHE A 58 -38.61 15.14 5.11
N ILE A 59 -37.54 14.36 5.34
CA ILE A 59 -36.47 14.76 6.26
C ILE A 59 -35.82 16.07 5.79
N VAL A 60 -35.46 16.16 4.50
CA VAL A 60 -34.75 17.32 3.95
C VAL A 60 -35.59 18.60 3.97
N GLU A 61 -36.90 18.51 3.69
CA GLU A 61 -37.81 19.66 3.73
C GLU A 61 -38.04 20.17 5.16
N ASN A 62 -37.93 19.29 6.16
CA ASN A 62 -38.30 19.56 7.55
C ASN A 62 -37.10 19.71 8.50
N LEU A 63 -35.89 19.93 7.98
CA LEU A 63 -34.66 20.11 8.79
C LEU A 63 -34.68 21.32 9.73
N HIS A 64 -35.51 22.32 9.42
CA HIS A 64 -35.68 23.50 10.26
C HIS A 64 -36.49 23.19 11.53
N HIS A 65 -37.19 22.06 11.57
CA HIS A 65 -37.80 21.53 12.77
C HIS A 65 -36.81 20.64 13.53
N LYS A 66 -36.94 20.58 14.86
CA LYS A 66 -36.09 19.71 15.69
C LYS A 66 -36.52 18.25 15.55
N LEU A 67 -36.05 17.61 14.49
CA LEU A 67 -36.27 16.18 14.24
C LEU A 67 -35.50 15.32 15.25
N ASN A 68 -36.08 14.18 15.60
CA ASN A 68 -35.56 13.25 16.57
C ASN A 68 -34.40 12.46 15.94
N ILE A 69 -33.22 12.58 16.54
CA ILE A 69 -31.99 11.95 16.07
C ILE A 69 -32.17 10.43 15.91
N HIS A 70 -32.86 9.76 16.84
CA HIS A 70 -33.05 8.31 16.76
C HIS A 70 -33.87 7.88 15.55
N LEU A 71 -34.90 8.67 15.16
CA LEU A 71 -35.68 8.39 13.95
C LEU A 71 -34.83 8.60 12.68
N LEU A 72 -33.98 9.63 12.68
CA LEU A 72 -33.03 9.86 11.59
C LEU A 72 -32.02 8.71 11.48
N GLU A 73 -31.50 8.23 12.61
CA GLU A 73 -30.59 7.07 12.64
C GLU A 73 -31.25 5.79 12.13
N ILE A 74 -32.50 5.51 12.49
CA ILE A 74 -33.26 4.36 11.96
C ILE A 74 -33.33 4.44 10.43
N PHE A 75 -33.63 5.62 9.88
CA PHE A 75 -33.72 5.76 8.43
C PHE A 75 -32.36 5.59 7.76
N ILE A 76 -31.29 6.17 8.31
CA ILE A 76 -29.93 5.98 7.82
C ILE A 76 -29.54 4.51 7.88
N PHE A 77 -29.86 3.82 8.97
CA PHE A 77 -29.61 2.39 9.12
C PHE A 77 -30.31 1.59 8.03
N ASN A 78 -31.60 1.86 7.75
CA ASN A 78 -32.34 1.19 6.67
C ASN A 78 -31.69 1.42 5.30
N LEU A 79 -31.26 2.65 4.99
CA LEU A 79 -30.55 2.96 3.74
C LEU A 79 -29.24 2.19 3.61
N VAL A 80 -28.47 2.08 4.69
CA VAL A 80 -27.18 1.36 4.72
C VAL A 80 -27.40 -0.16 4.63
N GLN A 81 -28.43 -0.67 5.31
CA GLN A 81 -28.79 -2.08 5.30
C GLN A 81 -29.21 -2.55 3.90
N GLU A 82 -29.91 -1.70 3.15
CA GLU A 82 -30.27 -1.94 1.74
C GLU A 82 -29.13 -1.61 0.75
N GLU A 83 -27.92 -1.36 1.25
CA GLU A 83 -26.73 -1.07 0.44
C GLU A 83 -26.86 0.22 -0.41
N ASN A 84 -27.82 1.09 -0.10
CA ASN A 84 -27.96 2.41 -0.70
C ASN A 84 -27.05 3.44 -0.01
N ILE A 85 -25.74 3.17 -0.08
CA ILE A 85 -24.72 3.99 0.58
C ILE A 85 -24.75 5.43 0.06
N SER A 86 -24.96 5.66 -1.23
CA SER A 86 -25.01 7.00 -1.81
C SER A 86 -26.10 7.89 -1.17
N ALA A 87 -27.31 7.35 -0.97
CA ALA A 87 -28.38 8.10 -0.30
C ALA A 87 -28.03 8.34 1.17
N ALA A 88 -27.51 7.34 1.87
CA ALA A 88 -27.07 7.47 3.26
C ALA A 88 -25.96 8.53 3.41
N THR A 89 -24.92 8.50 2.56
CA THR A 89 -23.82 9.47 2.52
C THR A 89 -24.36 10.89 2.32
N THR A 90 -25.26 11.07 1.36
CA THR A 90 -25.81 12.40 1.04
C THR A 90 -26.67 12.93 2.18
N LEU A 91 -27.50 12.06 2.79
CA LEU A 91 -28.30 12.44 3.95
C LEU A 91 -27.41 12.82 5.14
N LEU A 92 -26.39 12.02 5.43
CA LEU A 92 -25.43 12.30 6.50
C LEU A 92 -24.73 13.64 6.30
N HIS A 93 -24.28 13.95 5.08
CA HIS A 93 -23.71 15.27 4.76
C HIS A 93 -24.69 16.41 5.07
N ILE A 94 -25.95 16.27 4.65
CA ILE A 94 -26.98 17.29 4.90
C ILE A 94 -27.24 17.45 6.41
N LEU A 95 -27.34 16.34 7.14
CA LEU A 95 -27.64 16.37 8.58
C LEU A 95 -26.48 16.95 9.39
N LEU A 96 -25.24 16.55 9.09
CA LEU A 96 -24.04 17.06 9.78
C LEU A 96 -23.80 18.55 9.52
N ASP A 97 -24.18 19.05 8.34
CA ASP A 97 -24.03 20.46 7.96
C ASP A 97 -25.18 21.34 8.51
N LYS A 98 -26.44 20.88 8.38
CA LYS A 98 -27.62 21.74 8.61
C LYS A 98 -28.29 21.55 9.96
N VAL A 99 -28.06 20.44 10.66
CA VAL A 99 -28.73 20.16 11.94
C VAL A 99 -27.74 20.36 13.09
N PRO A 100 -27.89 21.42 13.90
CA PRO A 100 -27.03 21.66 15.05
C PRO A 100 -27.05 20.47 16.01
N ASP A 101 -25.90 20.11 16.55
CA ASP A 101 -25.68 19.00 17.49
C ASP A 101 -26.01 17.59 16.96
N PHE A 102 -26.28 17.42 15.66
CA PHE A 102 -26.47 16.09 15.09
C PHE A 102 -25.19 15.26 15.25
N LYS A 103 -25.31 14.10 15.88
CA LYS A 103 -24.24 13.14 16.06
C LYS A 103 -24.78 11.74 15.78
N LEU A 104 -24.10 11.04 14.89
CA LEU A 104 -24.35 9.64 14.63
C LEU A 104 -23.72 8.80 15.76
N SER A 105 -24.44 7.79 16.21
CA SER A 105 -23.97 6.78 17.17
C SER A 105 -22.75 6.04 16.65
N ASN A 106 -21.91 5.59 17.57
CA ASN A 106 -20.68 4.86 17.25
C ASN A 106 -20.99 3.53 16.53
N GLU A 107 -22.09 2.89 16.90
CA GLU A 107 -22.60 1.64 16.31
C GLU A 107 -22.96 1.85 14.85
N LEU A 108 -23.74 2.89 14.54
CA LEU A 108 -24.17 3.17 13.18
C LEU A 108 -23.01 3.69 12.31
N TRP A 109 -22.11 4.50 12.87
CA TRP A 109 -20.86 4.85 12.17
C TRP A 109 -20.03 3.62 11.82
N SER A 110 -19.87 2.68 12.77
CA SER A 110 -19.11 1.45 12.56
C SER A 110 -19.75 0.59 11.48
N TYR A 111 -21.09 0.47 11.49
CA TYR A 111 -21.84 -0.26 10.48
C TYR A 111 -21.73 0.39 9.09
N TYR A 112 -21.90 1.72 9.01
CA TYR A 112 -21.74 2.50 7.79
C TYR A 112 -20.33 2.36 7.20
N LEU A 113 -19.29 2.47 8.03
CA LEU A 113 -17.91 2.25 7.63
C LEU A 113 -17.70 0.82 7.10
N SER A 114 -18.21 -0.18 7.81
CA SER A 114 -18.09 -1.58 7.40
C SER A 114 -18.71 -1.79 6.02
N LYS A 115 -19.94 -1.29 5.79
CA LYS A 115 -20.62 -1.43 4.50
C LYS A 115 -19.98 -0.61 3.39
N THR A 116 -19.48 0.58 3.70
CA THR A 116 -18.70 1.40 2.77
C THR A 116 -17.45 0.68 2.30
N CYS A 117 -16.73 0.04 3.23
CA CYS A 117 -15.53 -0.76 2.93
C CYS A 117 -15.87 -2.02 2.13
N GLU A 118 -16.92 -2.75 2.52
CA GLU A 118 -17.38 -3.97 1.85
C GLU A 118 -17.72 -3.72 0.37
N LEU A 119 -18.42 -2.61 0.10
CA LEU A 119 -18.87 -2.24 -1.26
C LEU A 119 -17.82 -1.42 -2.04
N GLY A 120 -16.69 -1.05 -1.42
CA GLY A 120 -15.68 -0.21 -2.05
C GLY A 120 -16.17 1.21 -2.41
N HIS A 121 -17.12 1.76 -1.66
CA HIS A 121 -17.85 2.97 -2.03
C HIS A 121 -17.05 4.26 -1.76
N TYR A 122 -16.54 4.91 -2.81
CA TYR A 122 -15.62 6.05 -2.69
C TYR A 122 -16.19 7.31 -2.03
N LEU A 123 -17.42 7.71 -2.35
CA LEU A 123 -18.02 8.89 -1.69
C LEU A 123 -18.27 8.64 -0.21
N GLY A 124 -18.62 7.39 0.12
CA GLY A 124 -18.84 6.99 1.50
C GLY A 124 -17.55 6.99 2.29
N SER A 125 -16.45 6.53 1.67
CA SER A 125 -15.12 6.58 2.29
C SER A 125 -14.65 8.02 2.48
N CYS A 126 -14.93 8.92 1.52
CA CYS A 126 -14.64 10.34 1.67
C CYS A 126 -15.35 10.97 2.87
N LEU A 127 -16.61 10.63 3.12
CA LEU A 127 -17.33 11.09 4.32
C LEU A 127 -16.66 10.55 5.59
N VAL A 128 -16.35 9.25 5.66
CA VAL A 128 -15.60 8.66 6.79
C VAL A 128 -14.29 9.41 7.02
N TYR A 129 -13.58 9.73 5.95
CA TYR A 129 -12.31 10.44 6.05
C TYR A 129 -12.48 11.80 6.72
N HIS A 130 -13.43 12.61 6.23
CA HIS A 130 -13.65 13.99 6.66
C HIS A 130 -14.32 14.11 8.04
N GLU A 131 -14.95 13.05 8.54
CA GLU A 131 -15.61 13.05 9.85
C GLU A 131 -14.80 12.32 10.92
N ILE A 132 -14.13 11.21 10.57
CA ILE A 132 -13.49 10.30 11.54
C ILE A 132 -11.95 10.34 11.45
N ILE A 133 -11.38 10.34 10.25
CA ILE A 133 -9.92 10.19 10.06
C ILE A 133 -9.20 11.54 10.24
N ASP A 134 -9.62 12.54 9.47
CA ASP A 134 -9.02 13.87 9.39
C ASP A 134 -10.15 14.90 9.44
N ASN A 135 -10.71 15.04 10.65
CA ASN A 135 -11.94 15.80 10.85
C ASN A 135 -11.75 17.28 10.47
N HIS A 136 -12.52 17.73 9.48
CA HIS A 136 -12.45 19.07 8.92
C HIS A 136 -12.82 20.17 9.93
N GLN A 137 -13.66 19.87 10.94
CA GLN A 137 -14.09 20.83 11.97
C GLN A 137 -12.92 21.30 12.85
N VAL A 138 -11.82 20.55 12.91
CA VAL A 138 -10.61 20.93 13.65
C VAL A 138 -9.78 21.98 12.90
N ARG A 139 -10.19 22.31 11.67
CA ARG A 139 -9.61 23.39 10.84
C ARG A 139 -10.50 24.63 10.83
N SER A 140 -11.50 24.73 11.71
CA SER A 140 -12.33 25.92 11.86
C SER A 140 -11.56 27.07 12.51
N GLU A 141 -12.10 28.29 12.43
CA GLU A 141 -11.48 29.52 12.96
C GLU A 141 -11.19 29.47 14.47
N GLU A 142 -11.82 28.54 15.20
CA GLU A 142 -11.68 28.36 16.64
C GLU A 142 -10.41 27.59 17.04
N PHE A 143 -9.71 26.99 16.07
CA PHE A 143 -8.50 26.20 16.32
C PHE A 143 -7.28 26.85 15.69
N SER A 144 -6.12 26.66 16.33
CA SER A 144 -4.82 27.03 15.77
C SER A 144 -4.44 26.03 14.67
N GLY A 145 -3.86 26.52 13.57
CA GLY A 145 -3.23 25.71 12.52
C GLY A 145 -2.00 24.92 13.00
N ILE A 146 -1.61 25.03 14.28
CA ILE A 146 -0.59 24.19 14.91
C ILE A 146 -1.22 22.92 15.48
N ASN A 147 -2.47 23.03 15.95
CA ASN A 147 -3.21 21.96 16.61
C ASN A 147 -4.16 21.25 15.63
N PHE A 148 -3.63 20.77 14.50
CA PHE A 148 -4.35 19.85 13.59
C PHE A 148 -4.71 18.50 14.24
N GLN A 149 -4.33 18.27 15.50
CA GLN A 149 -4.61 17.02 16.20
C GLN A 149 -6.05 17.02 16.72
N ASN A 150 -6.99 16.48 15.93
CA ASN A 150 -8.38 16.30 16.35
C ASN A 150 -8.52 15.52 17.67
N SER A 151 -8.66 16.17 18.81
CA SER A 151 -8.80 15.50 20.12
C SER A 151 -10.09 14.68 20.25
N HIS A 152 -11.07 14.89 19.38
CA HIS A 152 -12.40 14.30 19.43
C HIS A 152 -12.55 13.28 18.30
N ILE A 153 -12.13 12.04 18.57
CA ILE A 153 -12.42 10.91 17.68
C ILE A 153 -13.49 10.04 18.35
N PRO A 154 -14.66 9.82 17.72
CA PRO A 154 -15.78 9.13 18.35
C PRO A 154 -15.46 7.67 18.68
N PHE A 155 -14.65 7.01 17.86
CA PHE A 155 -14.11 5.65 18.07
C PHE A 155 -12.86 5.41 17.22
N LEU A 156 -12.08 4.38 17.58
CA LEU A 156 -10.90 3.98 16.83
C LEU A 156 -11.27 3.10 15.64
N VAL A 157 -10.81 3.47 14.44
CA VAL A 157 -11.06 2.71 13.21
C VAL A 157 -10.17 1.47 13.15
N ALA A 158 -10.77 0.28 13.04
CA ALA A 158 -10.02 -0.97 12.94
C ALA A 158 -9.02 -0.98 11.77
N ASN A 159 -7.88 -1.64 11.97
CA ASN A 159 -6.77 -1.66 11.01
C ASN A 159 -7.16 -2.20 9.63
N SER A 160 -7.98 -3.25 9.58
CA SER A 160 -8.50 -3.82 8.33
C SER A 160 -9.33 -2.83 7.52
N PHE A 161 -10.07 -1.94 8.18
CA PHE A 161 -10.79 -0.86 7.51
C PHE A 161 -9.83 0.21 7.01
N LEU A 162 -8.77 0.56 7.73
CA LEU A 162 -7.74 1.47 7.23
C LEU A 162 -7.09 0.93 5.94
N GLU A 163 -6.76 -0.36 5.90
CA GLU A 163 -6.23 -1.02 4.70
C GLU A 163 -7.21 -0.97 3.53
N THR A 164 -8.49 -1.29 3.79
CA THR A 164 -9.54 -1.27 2.77
C THR A 164 -9.80 0.14 2.23
N LEU A 165 -9.85 1.15 3.10
CA LEU A 165 -9.94 2.55 2.70
C LEU A 165 -8.74 2.95 1.83
N GLY A 166 -7.53 2.51 2.19
CA GLY A 166 -6.33 2.72 1.38
C GLY A 166 -6.45 2.17 -0.04
N LEU A 167 -7.01 0.96 -0.18
CA LEU A 167 -7.29 0.36 -1.49
C LEU A 167 -8.36 1.13 -2.28
N ILE A 168 -9.43 1.57 -1.62
CA ILE A 168 -10.47 2.41 -2.26
C ILE A 168 -9.84 3.68 -2.82
N TYR A 169 -9.04 4.40 -2.04
CA TYR A 169 -8.38 5.63 -2.50
C TYR A 169 -7.36 5.40 -3.61
N LEU A 170 -6.60 4.30 -3.54
CA LEU A 170 -5.69 3.89 -4.61
C LEU A 170 -6.42 3.67 -5.94
N ASN A 171 -7.56 2.98 -5.91
CA ASN A 171 -8.36 2.71 -7.11
C ASN A 171 -8.97 3.98 -7.69
N ASN A 172 -9.18 5.00 -6.87
CA ASN A 172 -9.70 6.31 -7.26
C ASN A 172 -8.62 7.38 -7.47
N ARG A 173 -7.32 7.00 -7.49
CA ARG A 173 -6.18 7.91 -7.68
C ARG A 173 -6.14 9.08 -6.69
N ASP A 174 -6.44 8.79 -5.43
CA ASP A 174 -6.48 9.78 -4.35
C ASP A 174 -5.35 9.55 -3.33
N PRO A 175 -4.11 9.96 -3.63
CA PRO A 175 -2.98 9.75 -2.74
C PRO A 175 -3.05 10.60 -1.47
N GLU A 176 -3.75 11.73 -1.47
CA GLU A 176 -3.81 12.64 -0.32
C GLU A 176 -4.59 12.02 0.84
N ARG A 177 -5.72 11.36 0.55
CA ARG A 177 -6.46 10.63 1.59
C ARG A 177 -5.65 9.46 2.17
N ILE A 178 -4.81 8.80 1.36
CA ILE A 178 -3.90 7.74 1.87
C ILE A 178 -2.86 8.34 2.83
N LYS A 179 -2.33 9.54 2.56
CA LYS A 179 -1.44 10.24 3.51
C LYS A 179 -2.18 10.55 4.82
N GLY A 180 -3.44 10.96 4.75
CA GLY A 180 -4.27 11.15 5.94
C GLY A 180 -4.47 9.88 6.75
N LEU A 181 -4.70 8.73 6.10
CA LEU A 181 -4.74 7.42 6.79
C LEU A 181 -3.41 7.08 7.46
N LEU A 182 -2.27 7.38 6.82
CA LEU A 182 -0.95 7.19 7.42
C LEU A 182 -0.75 8.12 8.63
N ASN A 183 -1.24 9.36 8.59
CA ASN A 183 -1.19 10.28 9.72
C ASN A 183 -2.09 9.81 10.88
N TYR A 184 -3.27 9.27 10.57
CA TYR A 184 -4.16 8.65 11.54
C TYR A 184 -3.49 7.44 12.19
N LEU A 185 -2.87 6.56 11.39
CA LEU A 185 -2.09 5.43 11.89
C LEU A 185 -0.94 5.91 12.78
N LYS A 186 -0.15 6.90 12.34
CA LYS A 186 0.94 7.53 13.13
C LYS A 186 0.45 8.02 14.48
N ARG A 187 -0.80 8.44 14.57
CA ARG A 187 -1.37 9.04 15.79
C ARG A 187 -1.89 8.02 16.79
N PHE A 188 -2.63 7.01 16.34
CA PHE A 188 -3.35 6.07 17.20
C PHE A 188 -2.73 4.69 17.30
N TYR A 189 -1.89 4.32 16.33
CA TYR A 189 -1.34 2.98 16.20
C TYR A 189 0.18 3.01 16.16
N SER A 190 0.80 2.05 16.85
CA SER A 190 2.24 1.82 16.75
C SER A 190 2.58 1.17 15.41
N TYR A 191 3.49 1.75 14.61
CA TYR A 191 3.90 1.13 13.34
C TYR A 191 4.52 -0.25 13.55
N SER A 192 5.22 -0.48 14.66
CA SER A 192 5.79 -1.79 14.96
C SER A 192 4.72 -2.82 15.38
N GLY A 193 3.63 -2.36 16.01
CA GLY A 193 2.50 -3.22 16.39
C GLY A 193 1.56 -3.53 15.22
N HIS A 194 1.57 -2.67 14.20
CA HIS A 194 0.67 -2.72 13.05
C HIS A 194 1.47 -2.61 11.74
N ALA A 195 2.55 -3.40 11.67
CA ALA A 195 3.52 -3.32 10.58
C ALA A 195 2.90 -3.67 9.22
N ASP A 196 1.95 -4.61 9.19
CA ASP A 196 1.24 -5.02 7.97
C ASP A 196 0.34 -3.90 7.44
N THR A 197 -0.44 -3.26 8.31
CA THR A 197 -1.25 -2.08 7.98
C THR A 197 -0.39 -0.92 7.50
N TYR A 198 0.71 -0.63 8.19
CA TYR A 198 1.66 0.40 7.79
C TYR A 198 2.28 0.10 6.42
N LYS A 199 2.69 -1.15 6.17
CA LYS A 199 3.18 -1.62 4.87
C LYS A 199 2.11 -1.43 3.80
N SER A 200 0.89 -1.90 4.04
CA SER A 200 -0.24 -1.86 3.10
C SER A 200 -0.56 -0.42 2.68
N LEU A 201 -0.65 0.51 3.63
CA LEU A 201 -0.90 1.93 3.34
C LEU A 201 0.28 2.58 2.58
N LYS A 202 1.53 2.25 2.93
CA LYS A 202 2.71 2.76 2.21
C LYS A 202 2.79 2.23 0.77
N CYS A 203 2.47 0.94 0.55
CA CYS A 203 2.33 0.39 -0.80
C CYS A 203 1.21 1.09 -1.57
N SER A 204 0.04 1.27 -0.93
CA SER A 204 -1.11 1.93 -1.55
C SER A 204 -0.79 3.36 -2.00
N LEU A 205 0.01 4.10 -1.23
CA LEU A 205 0.45 5.45 -1.58
C LEU A 205 1.36 5.48 -2.81
N VAL A 206 2.33 4.57 -2.89
CA VAL A 206 3.21 4.45 -4.07
C VAL A 206 2.41 4.09 -5.31
N GLU A 207 1.51 3.12 -5.17
CA GLU A 207 0.64 2.66 -6.26
C GLU A 207 -0.36 3.72 -6.71
N ALA A 208 -0.91 4.53 -5.81
CA ALA A 208 -1.82 5.64 -6.16
C ALA A 208 -1.12 6.70 -7.02
N TYR A 209 0.08 7.16 -6.63
CA TYR A 209 0.88 8.07 -7.47
C TYR A 209 1.31 7.43 -8.79
N SER A 210 1.56 6.11 -8.76
CA SER A 210 1.93 5.38 -9.96
C SER A 210 0.77 5.27 -10.95
N ASN A 211 -0.45 5.03 -10.46
CA ASN A 211 -1.69 4.99 -11.24
C ASN A 211 -2.08 6.36 -11.79
N ASP A 212 -1.70 7.44 -11.08
CA ASP A 212 -1.81 8.83 -11.57
C ASP A 212 -0.72 9.20 -12.61
N GLY A 213 0.31 8.37 -12.77
CA GLY A 213 1.42 8.61 -13.70
C GLY A 213 2.49 9.58 -13.18
N ASN A 214 2.42 9.99 -11.91
CA ASN A 214 3.37 10.90 -11.29
C ASN A 214 4.63 10.16 -10.83
N LEU A 215 5.61 10.00 -11.74
CA LEU A 215 6.86 9.29 -11.46
C LEU A 215 7.67 9.93 -10.31
N GLY A 216 7.72 11.26 -10.23
CA GLY A 216 8.50 11.97 -9.22
C GLY A 216 8.04 11.65 -7.80
N GLU A 217 6.74 11.80 -7.53
CA GLU A 217 6.17 11.47 -6.22
C GLU A 217 6.16 9.95 -5.98
N ALA A 218 5.92 9.12 -7.00
CA ALA A 218 6.01 7.67 -6.87
C ALA A 218 7.41 7.20 -6.42
N LEU A 219 8.48 7.73 -7.02
CA LEU A 219 9.86 7.42 -6.63
C LEU A 219 10.20 7.91 -5.23
N LYS A 220 9.77 9.13 -4.88
CA LYS A 220 9.95 9.69 -3.53
C LYS A 220 9.27 8.84 -2.46
N HIS A 221 8.03 8.41 -2.70
CA HIS A 221 7.31 7.55 -1.76
C HIS A 221 7.83 6.11 -1.76
N PHE A 222 8.29 5.59 -2.91
CA PHE A 222 8.98 4.30 -3.00
C PHE A 222 10.25 4.29 -2.15
N ARG A 223 11.05 5.36 -2.19
CA ARG A 223 12.24 5.50 -1.34
C ARG A 223 11.88 5.41 0.15
N SER A 224 10.82 6.10 0.57
CA SER A 224 10.32 6.02 1.96
C SER A 224 9.87 4.60 2.31
N LEU A 225 9.14 3.93 1.41
CA LEU A 225 8.70 2.54 1.57
C LEU A 225 9.89 1.58 1.68
N ALA A 226 10.93 1.74 0.85
CA ALA A 226 12.10 0.86 0.90
C ALA A 226 12.80 0.89 2.26
N PHE A 227 12.91 2.05 2.90
CA PHE A 227 13.56 2.15 4.21
C PHE A 227 12.82 1.42 5.35
N ILE A 228 11.53 1.12 5.20
CA ILE A 228 10.76 0.47 6.28
C ILE A 228 11.08 -1.01 6.43
N PHE A 229 11.66 -1.65 5.41
CA PHE A 229 11.96 -3.09 5.39
C PHE A 229 13.35 -3.40 5.95
N LYS A 230 13.42 -4.44 6.80
CA LYS A 230 14.69 -4.95 7.33
C LYS A 230 15.59 -5.56 6.26
N GLY A 231 15.01 -6.24 5.27
CA GLY A 231 15.74 -6.88 4.18
C GLY A 231 16.52 -5.91 3.29
N HIS A 232 16.30 -4.60 3.45
CA HIS A 232 16.95 -3.54 2.68
C HIS A 232 18.04 -2.80 3.48
N LYS A 233 18.39 -3.32 4.67
CA LYS A 233 19.43 -2.75 5.54
C LYS A 233 20.56 -3.76 5.77
N ASN A 234 21.80 -3.28 5.75
CA ASN A 234 22.93 -4.08 6.21
C ASN A 234 22.73 -4.48 7.67
N HIS A 235 22.72 -5.79 7.97
CA HIS A 235 22.70 -6.27 9.35
C HIS A 235 24.15 -6.56 9.77
N SER A 236 24.75 -5.65 10.55
CA SER A 236 26.01 -5.93 11.24
C SER A 236 25.73 -6.85 12.45
N LYS A 237 26.54 -7.89 12.64
CA LYS A 237 26.41 -8.83 13.78
C LYS A 237 26.61 -8.15 15.14
N ASN A 238 27.21 -6.95 15.17
CA ASN A 238 27.54 -6.20 16.38
C ASN A 238 26.72 -4.91 16.54
N ASP A 239 25.75 -4.66 15.66
CA ASP A 239 24.81 -3.59 15.92
C ASP A 239 23.97 -4.05 17.11
N ASN A 240 24.18 -3.43 18.28
CA ASN A 240 23.20 -3.45 19.35
C ASN A 240 21.91 -2.90 18.74
N ILE A 241 21.08 -3.78 18.17
CA ILE A 241 19.86 -3.41 17.49
C ILE A 241 19.05 -2.67 18.54
N SER A 242 19.00 -1.33 18.45
CA SER A 242 17.97 -0.58 19.12
C SER A 242 16.67 -1.15 18.58
N THR A 243 16.06 -2.04 19.37
CA THR A 243 14.79 -2.64 18.97
C THR A 243 13.83 -1.51 18.66
N PRO A 244 12.85 -1.68 17.74
CA PRO A 244 11.84 -0.65 17.51
C PRO A 244 11.22 -0.13 18.81
N LYS A 245 11.12 -0.99 19.84
CA LYS A 245 10.72 -0.62 21.20
C LYS A 245 11.68 0.37 21.88
N MET A 246 13.00 0.12 21.83
CA MET A 246 14.01 1.03 22.38
C MET A 246 14.01 2.37 21.62
N SER A 247 13.93 2.34 20.29
CA SER A 247 13.84 3.55 19.47
C SER A 247 12.58 4.37 19.80
N ALA A 248 11.42 3.70 19.95
CA ALA A 248 10.18 4.35 20.36
C ALA A 248 10.27 4.97 21.76
N PHE A 249 10.91 4.28 22.72
CA PHE A 249 11.10 4.81 24.07
C PHE A 249 12.04 6.03 24.09
N ASN A 250 13.13 5.98 23.34
CA ASN A 250 14.05 7.10 23.20
C ASN A 250 13.37 8.30 22.53
N HIS A 251 12.56 8.05 21.49
CA HIS A 251 11.78 9.10 20.83
C HIS A 251 10.74 9.70 21.77
N PHE A 252 10.08 8.88 22.59
CA PHE A 252 9.17 9.37 23.63
C PHE A 252 9.89 10.31 24.61
N ARG A 253 11.09 9.95 25.08
CA ARG A 253 11.90 10.80 25.97
C ARG A 253 12.28 12.11 25.27
N TRP A 254 12.77 12.03 24.03
CA TRP A 254 13.10 13.21 23.21
C TRP A 254 11.89 14.14 23.05
N ARG A 255 10.72 13.60 22.67
CA ARG A 255 9.49 14.38 22.53
C ARG A 255 9.11 15.07 23.84
N ARG A 256 9.14 14.34 24.96
CA ARG A 256 8.87 14.90 26.29
C ARG A 256 9.82 16.06 26.61
N ASP A 257 11.10 15.90 26.30
CA ASP A 257 12.10 16.93 26.57
C ASP A 257 11.94 18.14 25.62
N ASN A 258 11.52 17.94 24.37
CA ASN A 258 11.15 19.04 23.46
C ASN A 258 9.94 19.83 23.94
N ILE A 259 8.87 19.14 24.36
CA ILE A 259 7.67 19.76 24.95
C ILE A 259 8.06 20.58 26.18
N LYS A 260 8.86 19.98 27.07
CA LYS A 260 9.30 20.64 28.31
C LYS A 260 10.10 21.92 28.05
N ASN A 261 10.95 21.92 27.02
CA ASN A 261 11.87 23.02 26.73
C ASN A 261 11.36 23.96 25.64
N ASN A 262 10.18 23.69 25.05
CA ASN A 262 9.66 24.38 23.87
C ASN A 262 10.69 24.43 22.72
N ASN A 263 11.38 23.30 22.49
CA ASN A 263 12.29 23.17 21.35
C ASN A 263 11.45 23.00 20.08
N TYR A 264 11.69 23.86 19.09
CA TYR A 264 11.06 23.77 17.78
C TYR A 264 12.11 23.92 16.69
N ASP A 265 11.97 23.14 15.62
CA ASP A 265 12.86 23.21 14.46
C ASP A 265 12.41 24.38 13.57
N ALA A 266 13.34 25.14 12.96
CA ALA A 266 12.99 26.36 12.20
C ALA A 266 12.07 26.11 10.99
N VAL A 267 11.92 24.85 10.57
CA VAL A 267 11.05 24.37 9.47
C VAL A 267 9.57 24.28 9.90
N SER A 268 9.26 24.39 11.19
CA SER A 268 7.90 24.29 11.76
C SER A 268 7.06 25.57 11.68
N ARG A 269 7.43 26.53 10.81
CA ARG A 269 6.53 27.65 10.53
C ARG A 269 5.26 27.10 9.88
N ILE A 270 4.11 27.43 10.45
CA ILE A 270 2.81 27.18 9.81
C ILE A 270 2.88 27.85 8.44
N PRO A 271 2.72 27.10 7.33
CA PRO A 271 2.61 27.68 6.00
C PRO A 271 1.55 28.77 6.00
N ASP A 272 1.83 29.90 5.38
CA ASP A 272 0.90 31.05 5.42
C ASP A 272 -0.47 30.68 4.83
N GLU A 273 -0.53 29.67 3.96
CA GLU A 273 -1.77 29.17 3.34
C GLU A 273 -2.74 28.49 4.32
N ILE A 274 -2.27 28.01 5.47
CA ILE A 274 -3.08 27.27 6.45
C ILE A 274 -3.16 27.95 7.80
N LYS A 275 -2.64 29.18 7.93
CA LYS A 275 -2.75 29.98 9.15
C LYS A 275 -4.20 30.39 9.38
N THR A 276 -4.69 30.15 10.59
CA THR A 276 -5.99 30.66 11.03
C THR A 276 -5.83 32.09 11.57
N PRO A 277 -6.93 32.86 11.69
CA PRO A 277 -6.91 34.17 12.33
C PRO A 277 -6.30 34.13 13.75
N LEU A 278 -6.53 33.04 14.48
CA LEU A 278 -5.92 32.80 15.79
C LEU A 278 -4.39 32.71 15.70
N ASP A 279 -3.84 31.98 14.73
CA ASP A 279 -2.38 31.88 14.54
C ASP A 279 -1.75 33.24 14.25
N ILE A 280 -2.42 34.06 13.44
CA ILE A 280 -1.97 35.42 13.11
C ILE A 280 -1.98 36.29 14.36
N GLN A 281 -3.03 36.21 15.17
CA GLN A 281 -3.18 36.95 16.42
C GLN A 281 -2.12 36.53 17.46
N GLU A 282 -1.87 35.22 17.61
CA GLU A 282 -0.85 34.69 18.50
C GLU A 282 0.55 35.13 18.06
N GLU A 283 0.87 35.05 16.76
CA GLU A 283 2.13 35.53 16.20
C GLU A 283 2.33 37.03 16.42
N ALA A 284 1.28 37.84 16.23
CA ALA A 284 1.32 39.28 16.47
C ALA A 284 1.56 39.59 17.96
N SER A 285 0.78 38.97 18.85
CA SER A 285 0.89 39.14 20.30
C SER A 285 2.26 38.72 20.83
N SER A 286 2.82 37.61 20.31
CA SER A 286 4.15 37.15 20.70
C SER A 286 5.26 38.12 20.29
N LYS A 287 5.12 38.78 19.13
CA LYS A 287 6.08 39.77 18.64
C LYS A 287 6.00 41.03 19.50
N GLU A 288 4.79 41.48 19.84
CA GLU A 288 4.58 42.64 20.69
C GLU A 288 5.14 42.42 22.10
N MET A 289 4.91 41.25 22.69
CA MET A 289 5.36 40.93 24.04
C MET A 289 6.81 40.41 24.12
N ASN A 290 7.51 40.31 22.98
CA ASN A 290 8.84 39.69 22.86
C ASN A 290 8.91 38.30 23.51
N MET A 291 7.84 37.51 23.35
CA MET A 291 7.70 36.17 23.90
C MET A 291 7.87 35.12 22.79
N LYS A 292 8.36 33.94 23.16
CA LYS A 292 8.36 32.78 22.26
C LYS A 292 7.03 32.06 22.39
N LEU A 293 6.34 31.83 21.26
CA LEU A 293 5.15 30.98 21.24
C LEU A 293 5.51 29.56 21.65
N PHE A 294 4.61 28.93 22.39
CA PHE A 294 4.74 27.52 22.76
C PHE A 294 4.32 26.65 21.58
N ARG A 295 5.30 26.11 20.85
CA ARG A 295 5.12 25.32 19.63
C ARG A 295 6.14 24.16 19.57
N PRO A 296 6.19 23.27 20.58
CA PRO A 296 7.19 22.22 20.60
C PRO A 296 7.04 21.26 19.42
N ASP A 297 8.15 20.70 18.94
CA ASP A 297 8.11 19.64 17.93
C ASP A 297 7.61 18.32 18.55
N GLU A 298 6.43 17.88 18.12
CA GLU A 298 5.70 16.72 18.65
C GLU A 298 5.49 15.61 17.63
N GLU A 299 6.57 15.00 17.14
CA GLU A 299 6.44 13.81 16.30
C GLU A 299 6.01 12.56 17.12
N ARG A 300 5.07 11.75 16.59
CA ARG A 300 4.65 10.46 17.18
C ARG A 300 5.16 9.29 16.35
N ASN A 301 5.41 8.15 17.00
CA ASN A 301 5.74 6.87 16.33
C ASN A 301 6.90 6.96 15.32
N VAL A 302 7.91 7.75 15.64
CA VAL A 302 9.14 7.85 14.87
C VAL A 302 10.15 6.88 15.45
N TYR A 303 10.55 5.91 14.63
CA TYR A 303 11.51 4.86 15.01
C TYR A 303 12.94 5.23 14.59
N THR A 304 13.18 6.51 14.37
CA THR A 304 14.48 7.07 13.97
C THR A 304 14.90 8.11 14.98
N TYR A 305 16.10 7.96 15.52
CA TYR A 305 16.66 9.02 16.35
C TYR A 305 17.11 10.19 15.45
N PRO A 306 16.92 11.46 15.84
CA PRO A 306 17.45 12.59 15.10
C PRO A 306 18.96 12.43 14.85
N GLY A 307 19.39 12.47 13.59
CA GLY A 307 20.79 12.25 13.20
C GLY A 307 21.23 10.77 13.10
N HIS A 308 20.31 9.80 13.20
CA HIS A 308 20.60 8.38 12.98
C HIS A 308 19.85 7.78 11.79
N SER A 309 20.38 6.67 11.27
CA SER A 309 19.76 5.91 10.17
C SER A 309 18.37 5.40 10.55
N TYR A 310 17.50 5.24 9.54
CA TYR A 310 16.16 4.71 9.76
C TYR A 310 16.19 3.33 10.44
N THR A 311 15.33 3.11 11.46
CA THR A 311 15.12 1.78 12.04
C THR A 311 13.96 1.11 11.31
N PRO A 312 14.22 0.07 10.51
CA PRO A 312 13.18 -0.67 9.82
C PRO A 312 12.21 -1.32 10.81
N VAL A 313 10.92 -1.26 10.49
CA VAL A 313 9.82 -1.77 11.32
C VAL A 313 9.11 -2.96 10.69
N VAL A 314 9.31 -3.20 9.39
CA VAL A 314 8.70 -4.29 8.63
C VAL A 314 9.74 -5.38 8.35
N GLU A 315 9.35 -6.63 8.59
CA GLU A 315 10.17 -7.80 8.30
C GLU A 315 10.21 -8.11 6.79
N GLY A 316 11.23 -8.84 6.37
CA GLY A 316 11.37 -9.28 4.97
C GLY A 316 11.73 -8.13 4.02
N SER A 317 11.27 -8.24 2.78
CA SER A 317 11.67 -7.38 1.68
C SER A 317 10.51 -7.14 0.71
N LEU A 318 10.53 -5.98 0.06
CA LEU A 318 9.57 -5.62 -0.98
C LEU A 318 9.74 -6.55 -2.20
N ARG A 319 8.64 -7.05 -2.75
CA ARG A 319 8.59 -7.85 -3.97
C ARG A 319 8.00 -7.03 -5.12
N ILE A 320 8.33 -7.40 -6.36
CA ILE A 320 7.81 -6.71 -7.56
C ILE A 320 6.28 -6.82 -7.66
N CYS A 321 5.70 -7.94 -7.24
CA CYS A 321 4.26 -8.16 -7.24
C CYS A 321 3.51 -7.30 -6.22
N ASP A 322 4.21 -6.71 -5.23
CA ASP A 322 3.58 -5.84 -4.24
C ASP A 322 3.19 -4.47 -4.83
N LEU A 323 3.79 -4.09 -5.98
CA LEU A 323 3.62 -2.77 -6.61
C LEU A 323 3.43 -2.87 -8.14
N PRO A 324 2.27 -3.37 -8.62
CA PRO A 324 2.01 -3.58 -10.04
C PRO A 324 1.93 -2.28 -10.89
N TYR A 325 1.24 -1.25 -10.42
CA TYR A 325 1.15 0.04 -11.14
C TYR A 325 2.51 0.74 -11.17
N PHE A 326 3.27 0.71 -10.08
CA PHE A 326 4.63 1.24 -10.05
C PHE A 326 5.52 0.52 -11.07
N ARG A 327 5.47 -0.82 -11.11
CA ARG A 327 6.20 -1.61 -12.11
C ARG A 327 5.82 -1.20 -13.54
N SER A 328 4.53 -1.01 -13.83
CA SER A 328 4.05 -0.57 -15.15
C SER A 328 4.56 0.82 -15.52
N LEU A 329 4.55 1.75 -14.56
CA LEU A 329 5.07 3.10 -14.75
C LEU A 329 6.58 3.08 -15.01
N ILE A 330 7.34 2.31 -14.23
CA ILE A 330 8.79 2.12 -14.43
C ILE A 330 9.07 1.48 -15.79
N LYS A 331 8.33 0.44 -16.19
CA LYS A 331 8.47 -0.20 -17.50
C LYS A 331 8.26 0.79 -18.65
N SER A 332 7.23 1.63 -18.56
CA SER A 332 6.93 2.64 -19.58
C SER A 332 8.07 3.65 -19.72
N ASN A 333 8.62 4.13 -18.59
CA ASN A 333 9.76 5.05 -18.58
C ASN A 333 11.05 4.41 -19.08
N ILE A 334 11.34 3.16 -18.71
CA ILE A 334 12.49 2.42 -19.22
C ILE A 334 12.38 2.21 -20.73
N ASN A 335 11.20 1.83 -21.24
CA ASN A 335 10.99 1.65 -22.68
C ASN A 335 11.24 2.96 -23.44
N HIS A 336 10.81 4.09 -22.90
CA HIS A 336 11.11 5.41 -23.47
C HIS A 336 12.62 5.71 -23.46
N LEU A 337 13.29 5.51 -22.33
CA LEU A 337 14.73 5.71 -22.18
C LEU A 337 15.53 4.80 -23.13
N MET A 338 15.18 3.52 -23.22
CA MET A 338 15.90 2.56 -24.07
C MET A 338 15.74 2.82 -25.57
N LYS A 339 14.65 3.45 -26.00
CA LYS A 339 14.42 3.83 -27.40
C LYS A 339 15.08 5.16 -27.78
N ASN A 340 15.13 6.11 -26.84
CA ASN A 340 15.49 7.49 -27.14
C ASN A 340 16.89 7.89 -26.65
N SER A 341 17.53 7.06 -25.82
CA SER A 341 18.87 7.33 -25.30
C SER A 341 19.95 6.55 -26.04
N GLY A 342 21.09 7.20 -26.26
CA GLY A 342 22.28 6.60 -26.85
C GLY A 342 23.04 5.67 -25.87
N PRO A 343 24.37 5.54 -26.01
CA PRO A 343 25.16 4.59 -25.22
C PRO A 343 25.12 4.83 -23.69
N GLU A 344 24.80 6.06 -23.25
CA GLU A 344 24.77 6.49 -21.84
C GLU A 344 23.56 5.97 -21.05
N ARG A 345 22.63 5.25 -21.68
CA ARG A 345 21.40 4.73 -21.06
C ARG A 345 21.62 3.93 -19.76
N LEU A 346 22.72 3.18 -19.67
CA LEU A 346 23.06 2.43 -18.45
C LEU A 346 23.51 3.35 -17.30
N ASP A 347 24.17 4.46 -17.61
CA ASP A 347 24.53 5.47 -16.60
C ASP A 347 23.27 6.17 -16.08
N SER A 348 22.36 6.57 -16.98
CA SER A 348 21.08 7.16 -16.57
C SER A 348 20.27 6.22 -15.67
N LEU A 349 20.16 4.93 -16.00
CA LEU A 349 19.46 3.96 -15.15
C LEU A 349 20.11 3.83 -13.77
N MET A 350 21.44 3.89 -13.70
CA MET A 350 22.15 3.89 -12.41
C MET A 350 21.87 5.17 -11.62
N ASP A 351 21.79 6.33 -12.27
CA ASP A 351 21.45 7.60 -11.62
C ASP A 351 20.03 7.59 -11.04
N TYR A 352 19.07 6.94 -11.73
CA TYR A 352 17.73 6.71 -11.17
C TYR A 352 17.78 5.87 -9.88
N ILE A 353 18.60 4.83 -9.85
CA ILE A 353 18.74 3.94 -8.68
C ILE A 353 19.43 4.68 -7.53
N THR A 354 20.50 5.45 -7.81
CA THR A 354 21.25 6.20 -6.80
C THR A 354 20.49 7.38 -6.24
N GLY A 355 19.70 8.09 -7.04
CA GLY A 355 18.84 9.17 -6.59
C GLY A 355 17.67 8.70 -5.69
N CYS A 356 17.29 7.42 -5.79
CA CYS A 356 16.16 6.85 -5.07
C CYS A 356 16.61 5.90 -3.93
N HIS A 357 16.67 4.61 -4.21
CA HIS A 357 17.12 3.57 -3.30
C HIS A 357 17.61 2.37 -4.13
N PHE A 358 18.65 1.66 -3.67
CA PHE A 358 19.25 0.57 -4.45
C PHE A 358 18.22 -0.50 -4.87
N MET A 359 17.22 -0.76 -4.03
CA MET A 359 16.11 -1.70 -4.32
C MET A 359 15.29 -1.38 -5.57
N LEU A 360 15.35 -0.16 -6.10
CA LEU A 360 14.72 0.17 -7.38
C LEU A 360 15.25 -0.72 -8.52
N HIS A 361 16.50 -1.18 -8.42
CA HIS A 361 17.10 -2.03 -9.44
C HIS A 361 16.30 -3.30 -9.73
N THR A 362 15.64 -3.90 -8.73
CA THR A 362 14.87 -5.14 -8.92
C THR A 362 13.69 -4.90 -9.87
N PHE A 363 13.02 -3.75 -9.75
CA PHE A 363 11.97 -3.33 -10.68
C PHE A 363 12.54 -3.06 -12.07
N ILE A 364 13.63 -2.30 -12.16
CA ILE A 364 14.30 -1.96 -13.44
C ILE A 364 14.78 -3.21 -14.16
N ASN A 365 15.48 -4.11 -13.47
CA ASN A 365 16.00 -5.37 -13.98
C ASN A 365 14.87 -6.24 -14.54
N SER A 366 13.77 -6.39 -13.79
CA SER A 366 12.60 -7.15 -14.27
C SER A 366 11.98 -6.54 -15.53
N CYS A 367 11.94 -5.21 -15.64
CA CYS A 367 11.38 -4.51 -16.79
C CYS A 367 12.30 -4.61 -18.01
N LEU A 368 13.61 -4.47 -17.85
CA LEU A 368 14.59 -4.67 -18.92
C LEU A 368 14.52 -6.08 -19.49
N CYS A 369 14.44 -7.10 -18.61
CA CYS A 369 14.26 -8.49 -18.99
C CYS A 369 12.97 -8.70 -19.80
N GLU A 370 11.84 -8.13 -19.34
CA GLU A 370 10.56 -8.23 -20.04
C GLU A 370 10.54 -7.49 -21.39
N LEU A 371 11.29 -6.39 -21.52
CA LEU A 371 11.43 -5.63 -22.76
C LEU A 371 12.49 -6.24 -23.72
N GLY A 372 13.19 -7.29 -23.32
CA GLY A 372 14.20 -7.98 -24.14
C GLY A 372 15.63 -7.42 -24.06
N TYR A 373 15.87 -6.39 -23.24
CA TYR A 373 17.17 -5.76 -23.00
C TYR A 373 18.00 -6.54 -21.97
N ILE A 374 18.24 -7.83 -22.24
CA ILE A 374 18.86 -8.77 -21.29
C ILE A 374 20.33 -8.40 -21.00
N ASN A 375 21.06 -7.91 -22.00
CA ASN A 375 22.46 -7.51 -21.84
C ASN A 375 22.57 -6.32 -20.89
N GLU A 376 21.71 -5.32 -21.07
CA GLU A 376 21.64 -4.15 -20.22
C GLU A 376 21.20 -4.51 -18.80
N ALA A 377 20.25 -5.42 -18.65
CA ALA A 377 19.84 -5.98 -17.37
C ALA A 377 21.02 -6.64 -16.63
N TYR A 378 21.78 -7.49 -17.32
CA TYR A 378 22.98 -8.13 -16.76
C TYR A 378 24.05 -7.11 -16.38
N LEU A 379 24.38 -6.18 -17.28
CA LEU A 379 25.39 -5.15 -17.04
C LEU A 379 25.03 -4.24 -15.86
N LEU A 380 23.74 -3.91 -15.69
CA LEU A 380 23.23 -3.18 -14.54
C LEU A 380 23.57 -3.92 -13.24
N LEU A 381 23.27 -5.22 -13.16
CA LEU A 381 23.57 -6.03 -11.97
C LEU A 381 25.07 -6.13 -11.71
N VAL A 382 25.91 -6.26 -12.74
CA VAL A 382 27.38 -6.27 -12.59
C VAL A 382 27.91 -4.93 -12.06
N LYS A 383 27.26 -3.81 -12.39
CA LYS A 383 27.65 -2.46 -11.97
C LYS A 383 27.19 -2.10 -10.55
N LEU A 384 26.10 -2.68 -10.07
CA LEU A 384 25.53 -2.41 -8.74
C LEU A 384 26.56 -2.60 -7.60
N PRO A 385 27.28 -3.74 -7.46
CA PRO A 385 28.23 -3.95 -6.37
C PRO A 385 29.40 -2.95 -6.38
N LYS A 386 29.76 -2.42 -7.55
CA LYS A 386 30.82 -1.41 -7.68
C LYS A 386 30.34 -0.05 -7.15
N THR A 387 29.06 0.26 -7.38
CA THR A 387 28.43 1.52 -6.94
C THR A 387 28.10 1.48 -5.45
N TYR A 388 27.51 0.39 -4.98
CA TYR A 388 27.08 0.17 -3.60
C TYR A 388 28.02 -0.75 -2.82
N HIS A 389 29.32 -0.46 -2.86
CA HIS A 389 30.37 -1.31 -2.25
C HIS A 389 30.22 -1.51 -0.73
N LYS A 390 29.45 -0.66 -0.03
CA LYS A 390 29.16 -0.78 1.40
C LYS A 390 27.96 -1.67 1.71
N VAL A 391 27.14 -2.02 0.72
CA VAL A 391 25.94 -2.87 0.90
C VAL A 391 26.34 -4.33 0.75
N TYR A 392 25.89 -5.20 1.65
CA TYR A 392 26.18 -6.63 1.54
C TYR A 392 25.58 -7.22 0.26
N ALA A 393 26.32 -8.10 -0.41
CA ALA A 393 25.98 -8.60 -1.74
C ALA A 393 24.60 -9.27 -1.79
N ASN A 394 24.19 -9.94 -0.72
CA ASN A 394 22.90 -10.62 -0.58
C ASN A 394 21.72 -9.69 -0.26
N VAL A 395 21.99 -8.50 0.26
CA VAL A 395 20.99 -7.44 0.42
C VAL A 395 20.84 -6.71 -0.91
N LEU A 396 21.95 -6.53 -1.63
CA LEU A 396 21.99 -5.77 -2.88
C LEU A 396 21.45 -6.52 -4.08
N ILE A 397 21.85 -7.79 -4.27
CA ILE A 397 21.45 -8.62 -5.42
C ILE A 397 20.74 -9.85 -4.88
N ARG A 398 19.54 -10.10 -5.39
CA ARG A 398 18.68 -11.17 -4.90
C ARG A 398 18.55 -12.29 -5.91
N GLU A 399 18.05 -13.42 -5.44
CA GLU A 399 17.72 -14.56 -6.29
C GLU A 399 16.76 -14.19 -7.42
N GLU A 400 15.75 -13.37 -7.12
CA GLU A 400 14.75 -12.99 -8.10
C GLU A 400 15.37 -12.30 -9.33
N ASP A 401 16.46 -11.55 -9.15
CA ASP A 401 17.17 -10.87 -10.23
C ASP A 401 17.72 -11.85 -11.28
N PHE A 402 18.26 -12.98 -10.82
CA PHE A 402 18.76 -14.05 -11.68
C PHE A 402 17.62 -14.83 -12.34
N ILE A 403 16.52 -15.07 -11.62
CA ILE A 403 15.33 -15.71 -12.19
C ILE A 403 14.80 -14.92 -13.39
N TYR A 404 14.74 -13.58 -13.31
CA TYR A 404 14.30 -12.75 -14.44
C TYR A 404 15.23 -12.87 -15.64
N LEU A 405 16.56 -12.83 -15.42
CA LEU A 405 17.54 -12.96 -16.48
C LEU A 405 17.44 -14.31 -17.19
N PHE A 406 17.43 -15.41 -16.43
CA PHE A 406 17.34 -16.75 -17.03
C PHE A 406 16.01 -16.96 -17.77
N LYS A 407 14.88 -16.49 -17.22
CA LYS A 407 13.58 -16.54 -17.94
C LYS A 407 13.61 -15.74 -19.23
N ALA A 408 14.25 -14.57 -19.24
CA ALA A 408 14.37 -13.77 -20.46
C ALA A 408 15.26 -14.47 -21.50
N CYS A 409 16.36 -15.11 -21.08
CA CYS A 409 17.20 -15.91 -21.97
C CYS A 409 16.42 -17.10 -22.57
N THR A 410 15.65 -17.81 -21.74
CA THR A 410 14.74 -18.88 -22.18
C THR A 410 13.77 -18.38 -23.26
N HIS A 411 13.11 -17.26 -23.00
CA HIS A 411 12.16 -16.67 -23.95
C HIS A 411 12.83 -16.27 -25.28
N ARG A 412 14.01 -15.64 -25.21
CA ARG A 412 14.79 -15.30 -26.41
C ARG A 412 15.13 -16.56 -27.21
N LEU A 413 15.67 -17.60 -26.56
CA LEU A 413 16.05 -18.86 -27.23
C LEU A 413 14.86 -19.59 -27.86
N LYS A 414 13.70 -19.62 -27.18
CA LYS A 414 12.49 -20.26 -27.71
C LYS A 414 11.93 -19.53 -28.95
N ASN A 415 12.17 -18.22 -29.06
CA ASN A 415 11.68 -17.41 -30.18
C ASN A 415 12.62 -17.37 -31.40
N LEU A 416 13.85 -17.89 -31.30
CA LEU A 416 14.78 -17.97 -32.42
C LEU A 416 14.42 -19.14 -33.35
N ALA A 417 14.17 -18.84 -34.63
CA ALA A 417 13.96 -19.81 -35.71
C ALA A 417 15.31 -20.21 -36.35
N ILE A 418 16.10 -20.96 -35.58
CA ILE A 418 17.51 -21.27 -35.89
C ILE A 418 17.71 -22.06 -37.21
N ASP A 419 16.68 -22.73 -37.72
CA ASP A 419 16.84 -23.73 -38.79
C ASP A 419 17.22 -23.16 -40.16
N ASN A 420 17.16 -21.84 -40.39
CA ASN A 420 17.44 -21.25 -41.72
C ASN A 420 18.21 -19.90 -41.71
N ASP A 421 18.67 -19.40 -40.55
CA ASP A 421 19.26 -18.05 -40.46
C ASP A 421 20.54 -18.03 -39.61
N TYR A 422 21.67 -17.75 -40.26
CA TYR A 422 22.99 -17.63 -39.61
C TYR A 422 23.03 -16.55 -38.52
N MET A 423 22.26 -15.46 -38.66
CA MET A 423 22.21 -14.40 -37.65
C MET A 423 21.53 -14.90 -36.37
N GLN A 424 20.47 -15.69 -36.51
CA GLN A 424 19.75 -16.26 -35.37
C GLN A 424 20.55 -17.36 -34.66
N ALA A 425 21.35 -18.14 -35.41
CA ALA A 425 22.29 -19.10 -34.83
C ALA A 425 23.37 -18.40 -33.99
N ASN A 426 23.92 -17.29 -34.47
CA ASN A 426 24.89 -16.48 -33.73
C ASN A 426 24.26 -15.83 -32.48
N GLU A 427 23.02 -15.35 -32.58
CA GLU A 427 22.29 -14.80 -31.42
C GLU A 427 21.98 -15.88 -30.37
N ALA A 428 21.66 -17.11 -30.79
CA ALA A 428 21.48 -18.24 -29.90
C ALA A 428 22.77 -18.58 -29.14
N GLU A 429 23.92 -18.58 -29.84
CA GLU A 429 25.23 -18.82 -29.23
C GLU A 429 25.61 -17.72 -28.22
N ARG A 430 25.41 -16.45 -28.59
CA ARG A 430 25.63 -15.32 -27.67
C ARG A 430 24.74 -15.39 -26.44
N THR A 431 23.48 -15.80 -26.61
CA THR A 431 22.54 -15.95 -25.50
C THR A 431 22.95 -17.12 -24.60
N TYR A 432 23.45 -18.22 -25.16
CA TYR A 432 24.02 -19.31 -24.39
C TYR A 432 25.25 -18.88 -23.57
N GLN A 433 26.17 -18.12 -24.18
CA GLN A 433 27.32 -17.55 -23.48
C GLN A 433 26.88 -16.62 -22.33
N LEU A 434 25.87 -15.78 -22.57
CA LEU A 434 25.31 -14.90 -21.55
C LEU A 434 24.72 -15.68 -20.36
N ILE A 435 24.02 -16.80 -20.60
CA ILE A 435 23.53 -17.67 -19.51
C ILE A 435 24.69 -18.12 -18.61
N HIS A 436 25.82 -18.50 -19.20
CA HIS A 436 27.00 -18.92 -18.46
C HIS A 436 27.63 -17.75 -17.67
N GLU A 437 27.73 -16.57 -18.27
CA GLU A 437 28.23 -15.35 -17.59
C GLU A 437 27.34 -14.94 -16.41
N ILE A 438 26.02 -15.02 -16.56
CA ILE A 438 25.06 -14.79 -15.48
C ILE A 438 25.28 -15.78 -14.35
N LYS A 439 25.46 -17.08 -14.66
CA LYS A 439 25.70 -18.12 -13.67
C LYS A 439 27.00 -17.92 -12.90
N LEU A 440 28.10 -17.60 -13.60
CA LEU A 440 29.37 -17.28 -12.95
C LEU A 440 29.25 -16.06 -12.02
N PHE A 441 28.52 -15.03 -12.47
CA PHE A 441 28.27 -13.85 -11.65
C PHE A 441 27.44 -14.19 -10.40
N GLN A 442 26.39 -15.00 -10.54
CA GLN A 442 25.59 -15.51 -9.43
C GLN A 442 26.45 -16.26 -8.40
N ASP A 443 27.29 -17.19 -8.85
CA ASP A 443 28.14 -17.97 -7.96
C ASP A 443 29.15 -17.08 -7.22
N ASN A 444 29.65 -16.04 -7.87
CA ASN A 444 30.51 -15.04 -7.24
C ASN A 444 29.78 -14.20 -6.17
N VAL A 445 28.52 -13.83 -6.42
CA VAL A 445 27.66 -13.12 -5.43
C VAL A 445 27.42 -14.03 -4.22
N ASN A 446 27.04 -15.29 -4.42
CA ASN A 446 26.77 -16.25 -3.36
C ASN A 446 28.01 -16.53 -2.50
N LYS A 447 29.18 -16.73 -3.13
CA LYS A 447 30.47 -16.89 -2.44
C LYS A 447 30.79 -15.69 -1.55
N LYS A 448 30.65 -14.46 -2.07
CA LYS A 448 30.90 -13.23 -1.30
C LYS A 448 29.95 -13.04 -0.13
N ALA A 449 28.72 -13.53 -0.25
CA ALA A 449 27.72 -13.42 0.79
C ALA A 449 27.85 -14.50 1.90
N ASN A 450 28.78 -15.47 1.76
CA ASN A 450 28.84 -16.68 2.61
C ASN A 450 27.49 -17.41 2.67
N LEU A 451 26.77 -17.40 1.55
CA LEU A 451 25.45 -17.99 1.46
C LEU A 451 25.53 -19.30 0.69
N ASN A 452 25.28 -20.41 1.38
CA ASN A 452 24.78 -21.64 0.76
C ASN A 452 23.27 -21.46 0.47
N ILE A 453 22.90 -20.46 -0.36
CA ILE A 453 21.52 -20.36 -0.85
C ILE A 453 21.36 -21.45 -1.89
N TYR A 454 20.83 -22.58 -1.44
CA TYR A 454 20.29 -23.60 -2.32
C TYR A 454 18.82 -23.27 -2.56
N SER A 455 18.50 -22.72 -3.73
CA SER A 455 17.12 -22.51 -4.16
C SER A 455 16.78 -23.42 -5.34
N MET A 456 15.85 -24.34 -5.10
CA MET A 456 15.31 -25.24 -6.12
C MET A 456 14.79 -24.47 -7.33
N LYS A 457 14.04 -23.39 -7.09
CA LYS A 457 13.42 -22.60 -8.16
C LYS A 457 14.45 -21.94 -9.06
N LEU A 458 15.54 -21.42 -8.50
CA LEU A 458 16.61 -20.82 -9.28
C LEU A 458 17.32 -21.86 -10.17
N HIS A 459 17.60 -23.04 -9.60
CA HIS A 459 18.20 -24.14 -10.35
C HIS A 459 17.28 -24.66 -11.46
N GLU A 460 15.98 -24.81 -11.20
CA GLU A 460 14.99 -25.18 -12.21
C GLU A 460 14.99 -24.20 -13.39
N VAL A 461 14.91 -22.90 -13.11
CA VAL A 461 14.88 -21.87 -14.14
C VAL A 461 16.19 -21.83 -14.93
N PHE A 462 17.34 -22.02 -14.26
CA PHE A 462 18.64 -22.10 -14.91
C PHE A 462 18.77 -23.31 -15.84
N ILE A 463 18.43 -24.51 -15.37
CA ILE A 463 18.47 -25.74 -16.18
C ILE A 463 17.51 -25.63 -17.36
N THR A 464 16.32 -25.06 -17.14
CA THR A 464 15.35 -24.74 -18.19
C THR A 464 15.94 -23.83 -19.26
N ALA A 465 16.69 -22.78 -18.86
CA ALA A 465 17.35 -21.88 -19.79
C ALA A 465 18.43 -22.58 -20.61
N LEU A 466 19.24 -23.46 -20.01
CA LEU A 466 20.23 -24.26 -20.73
C LEU A 466 19.57 -25.24 -21.72
N LEU A 467 18.50 -25.93 -21.29
CA LEU A 467 17.78 -26.87 -22.15
C LEU A 467 17.04 -26.17 -23.30
N SER A 468 16.74 -24.88 -23.18
CA SER A 468 16.14 -24.11 -24.27
C SER A 468 17.12 -23.82 -25.41
N TYR A 469 18.43 -23.92 -25.18
CA TYR A 469 19.44 -23.80 -26.23
C TYR A 469 19.48 -25.09 -27.07
N ARG A 470 19.30 -24.98 -28.40
CA ARG A 470 19.21 -26.15 -29.29
C ARG A 470 20.51 -26.96 -29.35
N GLY A 471 21.67 -26.30 -29.32
CA GLY A 471 22.99 -26.95 -29.33
C GLY A 471 23.48 -27.48 -27.97
N ILE A 472 22.59 -27.65 -26.99
CA ILE A 472 22.95 -28.15 -25.67
C ILE A 472 23.29 -29.65 -25.76
N THR A 473 24.42 -30.03 -25.17
CA THR A 473 24.86 -31.43 -25.03
C THR A 473 24.82 -31.83 -23.57
N LEU A 474 24.81 -33.14 -23.28
CA LEU A 474 24.87 -33.58 -21.89
C LEU A 474 26.17 -33.10 -21.20
N GLU A 475 27.31 -33.16 -21.89
CA GLU A 475 28.60 -32.70 -21.36
C GLU A 475 28.55 -31.25 -20.83
N LYS A 476 27.85 -30.35 -21.55
CA LYS A 476 27.63 -28.96 -21.14
C LYS A 476 26.73 -28.82 -19.91
N LEU A 477 25.91 -29.82 -19.61
CA LEU A 477 25.03 -29.89 -18.44
C LEU A 477 25.67 -30.61 -17.25
N LEU A 478 26.60 -31.55 -17.50
CA LEU A 478 27.15 -32.46 -16.48
C LEU A 478 27.70 -31.70 -15.27
N VAL A 479 28.48 -30.65 -15.50
CA VAL A 479 29.07 -29.85 -14.42
C VAL A 479 28.02 -29.35 -13.43
N TYR A 480 26.86 -28.92 -13.93
CA TYR A 480 25.78 -28.40 -13.09
C TYR A 480 24.93 -29.51 -12.47
N LEU A 481 24.68 -30.59 -13.21
CA LEU A 481 23.91 -31.73 -12.73
C LEU A 481 24.67 -32.52 -11.66
N ASP A 482 25.99 -32.65 -11.78
CA ASP A 482 26.84 -33.27 -10.77
C ASP A 482 26.86 -32.49 -9.46
N ASP A 483 26.94 -31.15 -9.54
CA ASP A 483 26.85 -30.30 -8.36
C ASP A 483 25.49 -30.45 -7.66
N LEU A 484 24.40 -30.54 -8.41
CA LEU A 484 23.07 -30.82 -7.85
C LEU A 484 22.98 -32.23 -7.25
N LEU A 485 23.56 -33.23 -7.90
CA LEU A 485 23.56 -34.60 -7.41
C LEU A 485 24.35 -34.73 -6.11
N ARG A 486 25.47 -34.00 -5.98
CA ARG A 486 26.26 -33.92 -4.73
C ARG A 486 25.50 -33.28 -3.58
N LEU A 487 24.65 -32.29 -3.88
CA LEU A 487 23.81 -31.63 -2.88
C LEU A 487 22.58 -32.48 -2.51
N SER A 488 22.23 -33.46 -3.34
CA SER A 488 21.08 -34.35 -3.14
C SER A 488 21.46 -35.44 -2.15
N THR A 489 20.71 -35.53 -1.04
CA THR A 489 20.94 -36.56 -0.02
C THR A 489 19.71 -37.45 0.11
N PRO A 490 19.84 -38.70 0.61
CA PRO A 490 18.67 -39.57 0.81
C PRO A 490 17.57 -38.94 1.69
N ASN A 491 17.96 -38.07 2.62
CA ASN A 491 17.06 -37.37 3.53
C ASN A 491 16.51 -36.05 2.96
N ASN A 492 17.09 -35.54 1.87
CA ASN A 492 16.65 -34.33 1.18
C ASN A 492 16.91 -34.48 -0.32
N PRO A 493 16.09 -35.30 -1.03
CA PRO A 493 16.28 -35.54 -2.44
C PRO A 493 15.94 -34.29 -3.25
N ILE A 494 16.90 -33.83 -4.05
CA ILE A 494 16.70 -32.73 -4.99
C ILE A 494 15.93 -33.25 -6.20
N THR A 495 14.80 -32.61 -6.50
CA THR A 495 13.98 -32.90 -7.69
C THR A 495 13.65 -31.61 -8.45
N ILE A 496 14.16 -31.49 -9.68
CA ILE A 496 13.89 -30.38 -10.59
C ILE A 496 12.60 -30.67 -11.36
N PHE A 497 11.67 -29.72 -11.38
CA PHE A 497 10.48 -29.80 -12.22
C PHE A 497 10.69 -29.11 -13.57
N LEU A 498 10.55 -29.87 -14.66
CA LEU A 498 10.66 -29.40 -16.04
C LEU A 498 9.34 -29.59 -16.79
N ASP A 499 9.09 -28.73 -17.78
CA ASP A 499 7.94 -28.92 -18.67
C ASP A 499 8.19 -30.12 -19.61
N GLU A 500 7.14 -30.70 -20.21
CA GLU A 500 7.22 -31.94 -20.99
C GLU A 500 8.32 -31.92 -22.07
N THR A 501 8.42 -30.81 -22.81
CA THR A 501 9.42 -30.65 -23.88
C THR A 501 10.86 -30.70 -23.36
N GLU A 502 11.12 -30.06 -22.22
CA GLU A 502 12.43 -29.97 -21.58
C GLU A 502 12.81 -31.30 -20.91
N PHE A 503 11.84 -31.93 -20.25
CA PHE A 503 11.98 -33.26 -19.66
C PHE A 503 12.36 -34.30 -20.72
N ASN A 504 11.62 -34.35 -21.83
CA ASN A 504 11.89 -35.29 -22.92
C ASN A 504 13.27 -35.03 -23.54
N LYS A 505 13.65 -33.76 -23.74
CA LYS A 505 14.98 -33.40 -24.25
C LYS A 505 16.10 -33.89 -23.34
N LEU A 506 15.99 -33.66 -22.02
CA LEU A 506 16.98 -34.14 -21.06
C LEU A 506 17.05 -35.67 -21.03
N LYS A 507 15.90 -36.35 -21.08
CA LYS A 507 15.84 -37.83 -21.10
C LYS A 507 16.58 -38.40 -22.31
N ILE A 508 16.38 -37.82 -23.50
CA ILE A 508 17.08 -38.21 -24.73
C ILE A 508 18.60 -38.02 -24.58
N LEU A 509 19.04 -36.89 -24.02
CA LEU A 509 20.46 -36.60 -23.79
C LEU A 509 21.08 -37.60 -22.80
N CYS A 510 20.41 -37.90 -21.69
CA CYS A 510 20.87 -38.87 -20.70
C CYS A 510 20.92 -40.30 -21.27
N SER A 511 19.92 -40.70 -22.08
CA SER A 511 19.92 -42.02 -22.72
C SER A 511 21.04 -42.16 -23.75
N ALA A 512 21.33 -41.11 -24.53
CA ALA A 512 22.37 -41.12 -25.54
C ALA A 512 23.78 -41.28 -24.92
N ALA A 513 23.97 -40.83 -23.68
CA ALA A 513 25.24 -40.87 -22.96
C ALA A 513 25.35 -41.99 -21.91
N ASN A 514 24.35 -42.87 -21.79
CA ASN A 514 24.26 -43.92 -20.74
C ASN A 514 24.33 -43.39 -19.29
N GLU A 515 23.84 -42.18 -19.03
CA GLU A 515 23.92 -41.52 -17.73
C GLU A 515 22.54 -41.40 -17.06
N SER A 516 21.93 -42.55 -16.76
CA SER A 516 20.56 -42.63 -16.20
C SER A 516 20.43 -42.01 -14.80
N LYS A 517 21.52 -41.84 -14.06
CA LYS A 517 21.52 -41.24 -12.72
C LYS A 517 20.94 -39.83 -12.68
N TYR A 518 21.14 -39.03 -13.74
CA TYR A 518 20.57 -37.67 -13.80
C TYR A 518 19.08 -37.65 -14.12
N SER A 519 18.53 -38.71 -14.72
CA SER A 519 17.07 -38.82 -14.93
C SER A 519 16.28 -38.93 -13.62
N GLN A 520 16.95 -39.34 -12.53
CA GLN A 520 16.36 -39.42 -11.19
C GLN A 520 16.25 -38.06 -10.50
N LEU A 521 17.00 -37.05 -10.96
CA LEU A 521 16.97 -35.68 -10.41
C LEU A 521 15.80 -34.84 -10.93
N VAL A 522 15.03 -35.35 -11.91
CA VAL A 522 14.08 -34.53 -12.66
C VAL A 522 12.71 -35.20 -12.71
N ARG A 523 11.66 -34.39 -12.56
CA ARG A 523 10.27 -34.79 -12.79
C ARG A 523 9.62 -33.86 -13.79
N MET A 524 8.64 -34.40 -14.51
CA MET A 524 7.76 -33.58 -15.34
C MET A 524 6.84 -32.76 -14.42
N ARG A 525 6.59 -31.50 -14.77
CA ARG A 525 5.63 -30.64 -14.08
C ARG A 525 4.22 -31.05 -14.51
N ASP A 526 3.36 -31.31 -13.52
CA ASP A 526 1.95 -31.70 -13.73
C ASP A 526 1.11 -30.58 -14.36
#